data_AF-A0A3L7Y6R6-F1
#
_entry.id   AF-A0A3L7Y6R6-F1
#
_cell.length_a   1.000
_cell.length_b   1.000
_cell.length_c   1.000
_cell.angle_alpha   90.00
_cell.angle_beta   90.00
_cell.angle_gamma   90.00
#
_symmetry.space_group_name_H-M   'P 1'
#
loop_
_entity.id
_entity.type
_entity.pdbx_description
1 polymer ?
#
loop_
_entity_poly.entity_id
_entity_poly.type
_entity_poly.pdbx_seq_one_letter_code
_entity_poly.pdbx_strand_id
1 'polypeptide(L)'
;MSSSNRPTSVLPTAREPELRAALQRLRANPRVTGIVIGISDDACPAACAVQGSYAKAEAPDIPLEACSRAGGCNCRYLPVLNDIFP
;
A
#
# COMPACT_ATOMS: atom_id res chain seq x y z
N MET A 1 10.95 18.44 -26.35
CA MET A 1 10.05 18.94 -25.29
C MET A 1 8.69 18.32 -25.50
N SER A 2 8.39 17.20 -24.83
CA SER A 2 7.05 16.58 -24.86
C SER A 2 6.53 16.50 -23.44
N SER A 3 5.95 17.60 -22.99
CA SER A 3 5.21 17.69 -21.74
C SER A 3 3.88 16.95 -21.91
N SER A 4 3.89 15.65 -21.61
CA SER A 4 2.66 14.85 -21.57
C SER A 4 1.92 15.19 -20.28
N ASN A 5 1.00 16.14 -20.39
CA ASN A 5 0.10 16.58 -19.32
C ASN A 5 -0.85 15.44 -18.95
N ARG A 6 -0.52 14.68 -17.90
CA ARG A 6 -1.33 13.56 -17.42
C ARG A 6 -2.29 14.13 -16.36
N PRO A 7 -3.62 14.01 -16.51
CA PRO A 7 -4.54 14.50 -15.50
C PRO A 7 -4.30 13.73 -14.19
N THR A 8 -3.88 14.44 -13.15
CA THR A 8 -3.80 13.92 -11.78
C THR A 8 -5.23 13.67 -11.31
N SER A 9 -5.75 12.50 -11.61
CA SER A 9 -7.09 12.10 -11.17
C SER A 9 -7.05 11.84 -9.67
N VAL A 10 -7.45 12.83 -8.89
CA VAL A 10 -7.70 12.76 -7.44
C VAL A 10 -9.02 12.03 -7.17
N LEU A 11 -9.25 10.89 -7.83
CA LEU A 11 -10.41 10.06 -7.52
C LEU A 11 -10.11 9.35 -6.19
N PRO A 12 -10.93 9.55 -5.14
CA PRO A 12 -10.80 8.77 -3.93
C PRO A 12 -10.93 7.31 -4.34
N THR A 13 -9.84 6.57 -4.16
CA THR A 13 -9.84 5.16 -4.53
C THR A 13 -10.93 4.52 -3.67
N ALA A 14 -11.93 3.87 -4.28
CA ALA A 14 -13.07 3.31 -3.56
C ALA A 14 -12.67 2.35 -2.41
N ARG A 15 -11.40 1.97 -2.36
CA ARG A 15 -10.80 1.00 -1.44
C ARG A 15 -9.96 1.63 -0.33
N GLU A 16 -9.78 2.94 -0.30
CA GLU A 16 -9.04 3.61 0.79
C GLU A 16 -9.56 3.24 2.19
N PRO A 17 -10.87 3.30 2.49
CA PRO A 17 -11.37 2.89 3.81
C PRO A 17 -11.11 1.39 4.09
N GLU A 18 -11.17 0.54 3.06
CA GLU A 18 -10.88 -0.89 3.19
C GLU A 18 -9.40 -1.14 3.54
N LEU A 19 -8.48 -0.44 2.86
CA LEU A 19 -7.05 -0.55 3.07
C LEU A 19 -6.66 -0.05 4.46
N ARG A 20 -7.22 1.08 4.90
CA ARG A 20 -7.00 1.61 6.26
C ARG A 20 -7.51 0.64 7.33
N ALA A 21 -8.70 0.08 7.15
CA ALA A 21 -9.24 -0.93 8.05
C ALA A 21 -8.38 -2.21 8.05
N ALA A 22 -7.86 -2.63 6.89
CA ALA A 22 -6.96 -3.77 6.79
C ALA A 22 -5.65 -3.54 7.55
N LEU A 23 -5.01 -2.37 7.39
CA LEU A 23 -3.81 -2.00 8.13
C LEU A 23 -4.04 -2.03 9.64
N GLN A 24 -5.15 -1.47 10.11
CA GLN A 24 -5.51 -1.51 11.53
C GLN A 24 -5.68 -2.93 12.05
N ARG A 25 -6.34 -3.82 11.28
CA ARG A 25 -6.49 -5.24 11.63
C ARG A 25 -5.14 -5.95 11.70
N LEU A 26 -4.25 -5.69 10.75
CA LEU A 26 -2.89 -6.24 10.75
C LEU A 26 -2.09 -5.73 11.94
N ARG A 27 -2.18 -4.41 12.25
CA ARG A 27 -1.57 -3.77 13.42
C ARG A 27 -2.10 -4.30 14.76
N ALA A 28 -3.36 -4.72 14.81
CA ALA A 28 -3.95 -5.31 16.01
C ALA A 28 -3.61 -6.80 16.20
N ASN A 29 -3.31 -7.53 15.13
CA ASN A 29 -3.07 -8.97 15.21
C ASN A 29 -1.69 -9.30 15.82
N PRO A 30 -1.60 -9.94 16.99
CA PRO A 30 -0.31 -10.21 17.66
C PRO A 30 0.60 -11.17 16.89
N ARG A 31 0.06 -11.97 15.96
CA ARG A 31 0.85 -12.91 15.13
C ARG A 31 1.60 -12.22 13.99
N VAL A 32 1.20 -11.00 13.64
CA VAL A 32 1.82 -10.21 12.59
C VAL A 32 3.03 -9.49 13.19
N THR A 33 4.23 -9.86 12.73
CA THR A 33 5.49 -9.26 13.16
C THR A 33 5.95 -8.14 12.25
N GLY A 34 5.52 -8.16 10.99
CA GLY A 34 5.82 -7.12 10.00
C GLY A 34 4.73 -7.01 8.95
N ILE A 35 4.81 -5.96 8.16
CA ILE A 35 3.89 -5.69 7.06
C ILE A 35 4.70 -5.37 5.81
N VAL A 36 4.49 -6.15 4.76
CA VAL A 36 5.07 -5.88 3.44
C VAL A 36 4.07 -5.12 2.60
N ILE A 37 4.54 -4.09 1.90
CA ILE A 37 3.75 -3.40 0.88
C ILE A 37 4.03 -4.08 -0.46
N GLY A 38 3.06 -4.87 -0.92
CA GLY A 38 3.07 -5.47 -2.24
C GLY A 38 2.52 -4.51 -3.27
N ILE A 39 3.25 -4.36 -4.36
CA ILE A 39 2.84 -3.57 -5.53
C ILE A 39 2.55 -4.52 -6.70
N SER A 40 1.77 -4.06 -7.68
CA SER A 40 1.65 -4.79 -8.97
C SER A 40 2.65 -4.23 -9.98
N ASP A 41 2.87 -4.92 -11.09
CA ASP A 41 3.83 -4.50 -12.13
C ASP A 41 3.52 -3.14 -12.75
N ASP A 42 2.24 -2.72 -12.71
CA ASP A 42 1.76 -1.44 -13.22
C ASP A 42 1.59 -0.37 -12.12
N ALA A 43 2.30 -0.54 -11.00
CA ALA A 43 2.27 0.41 -9.90
C ALA A 43 2.85 1.78 -10.26
N CYS A 44 2.39 2.81 -9.55
CA CYS A 44 2.92 4.16 -9.72
C CYS A 44 4.32 4.31 -9.11
N PRO A 45 5.14 5.27 -9.56
CA PRO A 45 6.48 5.49 -9.01
C PRO A 45 6.51 5.70 -7.49
N ALA A 46 5.46 6.34 -6.94
CA ALA A 46 5.32 6.54 -5.50
C ALA A 46 5.17 5.21 -4.74
N ALA A 47 4.38 4.27 -5.29
CA ALA A 47 4.23 2.93 -4.73
C ALA A 47 5.52 2.12 -4.81
N CYS A 48 6.27 2.23 -5.92
CA CYS A 48 7.57 1.57 -6.05
C CYS A 48 8.59 2.09 -5.03
N ALA A 49 8.56 3.39 -4.71
CA ALA A 49 9.46 3.99 -3.74
C ALA A 49 9.22 3.52 -2.29
N VAL A 50 8.00 3.11 -1.97
CA VAL A 50 7.63 2.57 -0.64
C VAL A 50 7.45 1.05 -0.64
N GLN A 51 7.83 0.38 -1.72
CA GLN A 51 7.81 -1.08 -1.75
C GLN A 51 8.85 -1.59 -0.76
N GLY A 52 8.44 -2.47 0.14
CA GLY A 52 9.35 -3.01 1.14
C GLY A 52 8.65 -3.71 2.28
N SER A 53 9.46 -4.20 3.22
CA SER A 53 9.01 -4.77 4.49
C SER A 53 9.19 -3.74 5.59
N TYR A 54 8.14 -3.53 6.37
CA TYR A 54 8.10 -2.57 7.46
C TYR A 54 7.81 -3.27 8.77
N ALA A 55 8.32 -2.71 9.86
CA ALA A 55 7.79 -3.00 11.17
C ALA A 55 6.31 -2.61 11.22
N LYS A 56 5.53 -3.33 12.02
CA LYS A 56 4.08 -3.15 12.14
C LYS A 56 3.65 -1.70 12.40
N ALA A 57 4.42 -0.98 13.21
CA ALA A 57 4.18 0.43 13.55
C ALA A 57 4.67 1.42 12.48
N GLU A 58 5.60 1.02 11.64
CA GLU A 58 6.27 1.87 10.65
C GLU A 58 5.69 1.75 9.24
N ALA A 59 4.84 0.74 9.01
CA ALA A 59 4.18 0.54 7.73
C ALA A 59 3.35 1.78 7.35
N PRO A 60 3.63 2.43 6.20
CA PRO A 60 2.92 3.64 5.81
C PRO A 60 1.49 3.32 5.37
N ASP A 61 0.61 4.32 5.51
CA ASP A 61 -0.75 4.23 5.00
C ASP A 61 -0.77 4.30 3.46
N ILE A 62 -1.45 3.33 2.84
CA ILE A 62 -1.84 3.34 1.42
C ILE A 62 -3.35 3.55 1.29
N PRO A 63 -3.83 4.28 0.26
CA PRO A 63 -3.08 4.90 -0.83
C PRO A 63 -2.14 6.02 -0.38
N LEU A 64 -0.97 6.14 -1.01
CA LEU A 64 -0.14 7.33 -0.82
C LEU A 64 -0.81 8.52 -1.49
N GLU A 65 -0.72 9.69 -0.87
CA GLU A 65 -1.15 10.98 -1.45
C GLU A 65 -0.55 11.21 -2.84
N ALA A 66 0.69 10.75 -3.06
CA ALA A 66 1.41 10.85 -4.33
C ALA A 66 0.99 9.80 -5.39
N CYS A 67 -0.08 9.03 -5.16
CA CYS A 67 -0.55 8.02 -6.11
C CYS A 67 -1.11 8.68 -7.39
N SER A 68 -0.45 8.43 -8.51
CA SER A 68 -0.82 8.99 -9.83
C SER A 68 -1.46 7.97 -10.79
N ARG A 69 -1.77 6.76 -10.31
CA ARG A 69 -2.33 5.69 -11.14
C ARG A 69 -3.81 5.93 -11.44
N ALA A 70 -4.16 5.98 -12.73
CA ALA A 70 -5.54 6.05 -13.17
C ALA A 70 -6.30 4.78 -12.71
N GLY A 71 -7.44 4.96 -12.04
CA GLY A 71 -8.22 3.85 -11.46
C GLY A 71 -7.84 3.48 -10.01
N GLY A 72 -6.88 4.19 -9.42
CA GLY A 72 -6.55 4.08 -8.01
C GLY A 72 -5.39 3.14 -7.66
N CYS A 73 -4.98 3.22 -6.41
CA CYS A 73 -3.88 2.44 -5.86
C CYS A 73 -4.24 0.94 -5.83
N ASN A 74 -3.35 0.11 -6.38
CA ASN A 74 -3.43 -1.36 -6.33
C ASN A 74 -2.49 -1.98 -5.29
N CYS A 75 -1.83 -1.16 -4.47
CA CYS A 75 -0.97 -1.65 -3.41
C CYS A 75 -1.77 -2.50 -2.42
N ARG A 76 -1.09 -3.46 -1.79
CA ARG A 76 -1.68 -4.36 -0.80
C ARG A 76 -0.75 -4.46 0.40
N TYR A 77 -1.35 -4.60 1.59
CA TYR A 77 -0.63 -5.03 2.77
C TYR A 77 -0.56 -6.55 2.82
N LEU A 78 0.64 -7.10 2.92
CA LEU A 78 0.88 -8.52 3.16
C LEU A 78 1.45 -8.69 4.58
N PRO A 79 0.81 -9.51 5.44
CA PRO A 79 1.35 -9.78 6.76
C PRO A 79 2.60 -10.67 6.69
N VAL A 80 3.61 -10.33 7.48
CA VAL A 80 4.70 -11.25 7.84
C VAL A 80 4.34 -11.90 9.17
N LEU A 81 4.35 -13.23 9.20
CA LEU A 81 4.11 -14.03 10.39
C LEU A 81 5.44 -14.65 10.83
N ASN A 82 5.73 -14.62 12.13
CA ASN A 82 6.94 -15.24 12.68
C ASN A 82 6.71 -16.68 13.14
N ASP A 83 5.45 -17.07 13.39
CA ASP A 83 5.07 -18.44 13.73
C ASP A 83 4.20 -19.03 12.62
N ILE A 84 4.79 -19.96 11.87
CA ILE A 84 4.06 -20.97 11.10
C ILE A 84 4.07 -22.20 12.01
N PHE A 85 2.93 -22.54 12.61
CA PHE A 85 2.85 -23.70 13.51
C PHE A 85 3.19 -24.99 12.72
N PRO A 86 3.92 -25.96 13.32
CA PRO A 86 4.22 -27.24 12.69
C PRO A 86 2.99 -28.11 12.40
#